data_AF-A0A914DYJ5-F1
#
_entry.id   AF-A0A914DYJ5-F1
#
_cell.length_a   1.000
_cell.length_b   1.000
_cell.length_c   1.000
_cell.angle_alpha   90.00
_cell.angle_beta   90.00
_cell.angle_gamma   90.00
#
_symmetry.space_group_name_H-M   'P 1'
#
loop_
_entity.id
_entity.type
_entity.pdbx_description
1 polymer ?
#
loop_
_entity_poly.entity_id
_entity_poly.type
_entity_poly.pdbx_seq_one_letter_code
_entity_poly.pdbx_strand_id
1 'polypeptide(L)'
;MTHTILLMQSTNKKESRTWADYETTNECMESICKIYEEHLKKLNPDKGCITYDISALFKFIDLLEDLCCLVFDDKAQVYAPKSKDWIKNEIFLLLRRQAAH
;
A
#
# COMPACT_ATOMS: atom_id res chain seq x y z
N MET A 1 10.16 -7.88 -12.55
CA MET A 1 9.67 -6.50 -12.43
C MET A 1 8.32 -6.48 -13.10
N THR A 2 7.27 -6.24 -12.32
CA THR A 2 5.87 -6.31 -12.78
C THR A 2 5.24 -4.97 -12.51
N HIS A 3 4.88 -4.24 -13.57
CA HIS A 3 4.21 -2.95 -13.45
C HIS A 3 2.93 -3.13 -12.64
N THR A 4 2.70 -2.19 -11.72
CA THR A 4 1.60 -2.28 -10.76
C THR A 4 0.91 -0.94 -10.66
N ILE A 5 -0.41 -0.93 -10.82
CA ILE A 5 -1.25 0.26 -10.63
C ILE A 5 -1.97 0.12 -9.29
N LEU A 6 -1.84 1.11 -8.42
CA LEU A 6 -2.55 1.24 -7.16
C LEU A 6 -3.82 2.06 -7.36
N LEU A 7 -4.95 1.53 -6.90
CA LEU A 7 -6.23 2.22 -6.84
C LEU A 7 -6.61 2.36 -5.37
N MET A 8 -6.87 3.58 -4.91
CA MET A 8 -7.17 3.85 -3.50
C MET A 8 -8.37 4.79 -3.37
N GLN A 9 -9.22 4.51 -2.39
CA GLN A 9 -10.30 5.39 -1.98
C GLN A 9 -10.29 5.50 -0.45
N SER A 10 -9.94 6.68 0.08
CA SER A 10 -9.78 6.86 1.53
C SER A 10 -11.10 6.95 2.30
N THR A 11 -12.18 7.42 1.66
CA THR A 11 -13.50 7.62 2.28
C THR A 11 -14.62 7.23 1.32
N ASN A 12 -15.86 7.12 1.77
CA ASN A 12 -17.02 6.87 0.89
C ASN A 12 -17.25 7.95 -0.20
N LYS A 13 -16.61 9.12 -0.11
CA LYS A 13 -16.71 10.20 -1.09
C LYS A 13 -15.93 9.84 -2.36
N LYS A 14 -16.56 10.03 -3.53
CA LYS A 14 -15.96 9.71 -4.84
C LYS A 14 -14.71 10.55 -5.13
N GLU A 15 -14.65 11.76 -4.59
CA GLU A 15 -13.54 12.70 -4.74
C GLU A 15 -12.28 12.24 -4.00
N SER A 16 -12.41 11.28 -3.08
CA SER A 16 -11.25 10.68 -2.38
C SER A 16 -10.56 9.56 -3.17
N ARG A 17 -11.06 9.24 -4.37
CA ARG A 17 -10.46 8.25 -5.26
C ARG A 17 -9.20 8.82 -5.88
N THR A 18 -8.11 8.09 -5.75
CA THR A 18 -6.83 8.40 -6.36
C THR A 18 -6.20 7.12 -6.92
N TRP A 19 -5.24 7.30 -7.80
CA TRP A 19 -4.45 6.20 -8.35
C TRP A 19 -3.00 6.63 -8.52
N ALA A 20 -2.11 5.63 -8.56
CA ALA A 20 -0.71 5.81 -8.88
C ALA A 20 -0.21 4.53 -9.56
N ASP A 21 0.86 4.60 -10.32
CA ASP A 21 1.50 3.44 -10.91
C ASP A 21 2.98 3.35 -10.57
N TYR A 22 3.51 2.13 -10.64
CA TYR A 22 4.85 1.79 -10.19
C TYR A 22 5.47 0.77 -11.16
N GLU A 23 6.77 0.87 -11.39
CA GLU A 23 7.50 -0.06 -12.25
C GLU A 23 7.54 -1.47 -11.65
N THR A 24 7.49 -1.56 -10.32
CA THR A 24 7.47 -2.84 -9.60
C THR A 24 6.39 -2.91 -8.54
N THR A 25 5.93 -4.14 -8.27
CA THR A 25 5.03 -4.43 -7.15
C THR A 25 5.62 -4.04 -5.79
N ASN A 26 6.93 -4.20 -5.59
CA ASN A 26 7.57 -3.82 -4.32
C ASN A 26 7.49 -2.32 -4.07
N GLU A 27 7.76 -1.48 -5.07
CA GLU A 27 7.63 -0.02 -4.96
C GLU A 27 6.19 0.40 -4.65
N CYS A 28 5.20 -0.28 -5.24
CA CYS A 28 3.80 -0.09 -4.89
C CYS A 28 3.54 -0.38 -3.41
N MET A 29 4.07 -1.48 -2.87
CA MET A 29 3.91 -1.83 -1.45
C MET A 29 4.62 -0.83 -0.54
N GLU A 30 5.84 -0.40 -0.89
CA GLU A 30 6.57 0.64 -0.16
C GLU A 30 5.82 1.97 -0.14
N SER A 31 5.17 2.32 -1.26
CA SER A 31 4.36 3.54 -1.32
C SER A 31 3.15 3.48 -0.39
N ILE A 32 2.53 2.30 -0.19
CA ILE A 32 1.43 2.14 0.77
C ILE A 32 1.93 2.37 2.21
N CYS A 33 3.11 1.85 2.56
CA CYS A 33 3.76 2.14 3.84
C CYS A 33 4.01 3.64 4.02
N LYS A 34 4.55 4.31 2.99
CA LYS A 34 4.80 5.77 3.01
C LYS A 34 3.52 6.58 3.20
N ILE A 35 2.42 6.20 2.55
CA ILE A 35 1.12 6.85 2.73
C ILE A 35 0.66 6.78 4.20
N TYR A 36 0.84 5.62 4.84
CA TYR A 36 0.52 5.48 6.26
C TYR A 36 1.47 6.28 7.15
N GLU A 37 2.77 6.29 6.85
CA GLU A 37 3.75 7.09 7.59
C GLU A 37 3.47 8.59 7.49
N GLU A 38 3.09 9.08 6.32
CA GLU A 38 2.66 10.47 6.13
C GLU A 38 1.39 10.78 6.92
N HIS A 39 0.43 9.84 6.97
CA HIS A 39 -0.75 9.96 7.81
C HIS A 39 -0.37 10.07 9.30
N LEU A 40 0.55 9.23 9.78
CA LEU A 40 1.05 9.27 11.15
C LEU A 40 1.80 10.57 11.46
N LYS A 41 2.63 11.07 10.54
CA LYS A 41 3.34 12.35 10.67
C LYS A 41 2.36 13.53 10.79
N LYS A 42 1.28 13.54 9.99
CA LYS A 42 0.24 14.56 10.09
C LYS A 42 -0.48 14.53 11.44
N LEU A 43 -0.67 13.35 12.02
CA LEU A 43 -1.28 13.19 13.35
C LEU A 43 -0.32 13.53 14.51
N ASN A 44 0.99 13.45 14.29
CA ASN A 44 2.02 13.66 15.32
C ASN A 44 3.11 14.62 14.81
N PRO A 45 2.78 15.91 14.54
CA PRO A 45 3.71 16.85 13.92
C PRO A 45 4.97 17.10 14.75
N ASP A 46 4.87 17.00 16.08
CA ASP A 46 5.98 17.25 17.01
C ASP A 46 6.92 16.04 17.20
N LYS A 47 6.56 14.87 16.68
CA LYS A 47 7.39 13.66 16.79
C LYS A 47 8.32 13.53 15.59
N GLY A 48 9.61 13.77 15.81
CA GLY A 48 10.64 13.66 14.77
C GLY A 48 10.83 12.24 14.21
N CYS A 49 10.51 11.20 14.99
CA CYS A 49 10.53 9.80 14.54
C CYS A 49 9.30 9.08 15.08
N ILE A 50 8.59 8.36 14.21
CA ILE A 50 7.39 7.59 14.56
C ILE A 50 7.65 6.14 14.22
N THR A 51 7.53 5.27 15.21
CA THR A 51 7.52 3.81 15.04
C THR A 51 6.10 3.29 15.10
N TYR A 52 5.81 2.24 14.35
CA TYR A 52 4.52 1.56 14.34
C TYR A 52 4.70 0.06 14.14
N ASP A 53 3.77 -0.73 14.66
CA ASP A 53 3.72 -2.15 14.37
C ASP A 53 2.95 -2.42 13.07
N ILE A 54 3.22 -3.57 12.45
CA ILE A 54 2.56 -3.96 11.20
C ILE A 54 1.04 -4.13 11.33
N SER A 55 0.54 -4.45 12.52
CA SER A 55 -0.90 -4.58 12.78
C SER A 55 -1.59 -3.21 12.69
N ALA A 56 -0.92 -2.13 13.10
CA ALA A 56 -1.41 -0.76 12.97
C ALA A 56 -1.53 -0.34 11.49
N LEU A 57 -0.54 -0.70 10.66
CA LEU A 57 -0.61 -0.53 9.21
C LEU A 57 -1.76 -1.33 8.59
N PHE A 58 -1.96 -2.59 9.01
CA PHE A 58 -3.06 -3.40 8.49
C PHE A 58 -4.43 -2.86 8.88
N LYS A 59 -4.59 -2.36 10.11
CA LYS A 59 -5.80 -1.66 10.54
C LYS A 59 -6.06 -0.41 9.69
N PHE A 60 -5.02 0.35 9.36
CA PHE A 60 -5.16 1.50 8.45
C PHE A 60 -5.66 1.07 7.07
N ILE A 61 -5.10 0.00 6.50
CA ILE A 61 -5.56 -0.56 5.22
C ILE A 61 -7.03 -1.01 5.30
N ASP A 62 -7.45 -1.60 6.41
CA ASP A 62 -8.83 -2.02 6.65
C ASP A 62 -9.81 -0.85 6.77
N LEU A 63 -9.34 0.30 7.28
CA LEU A 63 -10.15 1.51 7.42
C LEU A 63 -10.37 2.26 6.10
N LEU A 64 -9.53 2.02 5.09
CA LEU A 64 -9.77 2.59 3.75
C LEU A 64 -11.09 2.05 3.20
N GLU A 65 -11.85 2.91 2.53
CA GLU A 65 -13.09 2.48 1.86
C GLU A 65 -12.77 1.40 0.82
N ASP A 66 -11.83 1.70 -0.09
CA ASP A 66 -11.39 0.75 -1.09
C ASP A 66 -9.88 0.85 -1.34
N LEU A 67 -9.27 -0.29 -1.64
CA LEU A 67 -7.87 -0.42 -1.98
C LEU A 67 -7.66 -1.67 -2.82
N CYS A 68 -7.14 -1.49 -4.03
CA CYS A 68 -6.90 -2.55 -4.99
C CYS A 68 -5.58 -2.28 -5.73
N CYS A 69 -4.85 -3.33 -6.06
CA CYS A 69 -3.72 -3.23 -6.97
C CYS A 69 -4.02 -4.01 -8.26
N LEU A 70 -3.69 -3.43 -9.40
CA LEU A 70 -3.67 -4.10 -10.69
C LEU A 70 -2.23 -4.47 -10.99
N VAL A 71 -1.90 -5.76 -10.99
CA VAL A 71 -0.53 -6.22 -11.26
C VAL A 71 -0.47 -6.80 -12.67
N PHE A 72 0.48 -6.33 -13.47
CA PHE A 72 0.66 -6.81 -14.84
C PHE A 72 1.13 -8.28 -14.84
N ASP A 73 0.36 -9.14 -15.50
CA ASP A 73 0.71 -10.52 -15.79
C ASP A 73 1.28 -10.60 -17.21
N ASP A 74 2.60 -10.76 -17.30
CA ASP A 74 3.33 -10.82 -18.57
C ASP A 74 2.95 -12.05 -19.42
N LYS A 75 2.47 -13.15 -18.82
CA LYS A 75 2.08 -14.34 -19.60
C LYS A 75 0.75 -14.15 -20.29
N ALA A 76 -0.20 -13.55 -19.58
CA ALA A 76 -1.55 -13.31 -20.09
C ALA A 76 -1.70 -11.94 -20.77
N GLN A 77 -0.69 -11.06 -20.65
CA GLN A 77 -0.69 -9.67 -21.15
C GLN A 77 -1.90 -8.87 -20.64
N VAL A 78 -2.27 -9.06 -19.38
CA VAL A 78 -3.40 -8.39 -18.71
C VAL A 78 -3.03 -7.95 -17.30
N TYR A 79 -3.77 -6.99 -16.77
CA TYR A 79 -3.67 -6.63 -15.36
C TYR A 79 -4.61 -7.50 -14.51
N ALA A 80 -4.04 -8.23 -13.56
CA ALA A 80 -4.79 -9.00 -12.59
C ALA A 80 -5.09 -8.15 -11.34
N PRO A 81 -6.36 -8.01 -10.95
CA PRO A 81 -6.72 -7.30 -9.72
C PRO A 81 -6.33 -8.09 -8.48
N LYS A 82 -5.91 -7.37 -7.45
CA LYS A 82 -5.46 -7.90 -6.16
C LYS A 82 -6.18 -7.17 -5.03
N SER A 83 -6.67 -7.96 -4.07
CA SER A 83 -7.42 -7.48 -2.91
C SER A 83 -6.53 -6.90 -1.82
N LYS A 84 -7.14 -6.22 -0.84
CA LYS A 84 -6.50 -5.75 0.40
C LYS A 84 -5.71 -6.85 1.11
N ASP A 85 -6.25 -8.06 1.20
CA ASP A 85 -5.57 -9.18 1.88
C ASP A 85 -4.28 -9.60 1.16
N TRP A 86 -4.30 -9.61 -0.17
CA TRP A 86 -3.10 -9.86 -0.95
C TRP A 86 -2.05 -8.77 -0.73
N ILE A 87 -2.47 -7.49 -0.76
CA ILE A 87 -1.61 -6.34 -0.49
C ILE A 87 -0.95 -6.44 0.90
N LYS A 88 -1.72 -6.75 1.94
CA LYS A 88 -1.19 -6.93 3.31
C LYS A 88 -0.14 -8.04 3.37
N ASN A 89 -0.37 -9.16 2.68
CA ASN A 89 0.59 -10.25 2.64
C ASN A 89 1.89 -9.86 1.91
N GLU A 90 1.80 -9.15 0.78
CA GLU A 90 2.99 -8.67 0.07
C GLU A 90 3.77 -7.64 0.90
N ILE A 91 3.09 -6.74 1.59
CA ILE A 91 3.71 -5.81 2.55
C ILE A 91 4.41 -6.59 3.68
N PHE A 92 3.78 -7.63 4.24
CA PHE A 92 4.41 -8.48 5.25
C PHE A 92 5.71 -9.11 4.75
N LEU A 93 5.69 -9.69 3.54
CA LEU A 93 6.87 -10.29 2.94
C LEU A 93 7.97 -9.26 2.66
N LEU A 94 7.60 -8.06 2.19
CA LEU A 94 8.51 -6.95 1.97
C LEU A 94 9.22 -6.54 3.26
N LEU A 95 8.45 -6.21 4.31
CA LEU A 95 8.99 -5.75 5.58
C LEU A 95 9.83 -6.84 6.28
N ARG A 96 9.41 -8.11 6.18
CA ARG A 96 10.18 -9.24 6.70
C ARG A 96 11.54 -9.38 6.01
N ARG A 97 11.61 -9.16 4.70
CA ARG A 97 12.89 -9.18 3.95
C ARG A 97 13.79 -8.01 4.35
N GLN A 98 13.22 -6.82 4.54
CA GLN A 98 13.97 -5.64 4.97
C GLN A 98 14.53 -5.80 6.39
N ALA A 99 13.78 -6.42 7.31
CA ALA A 99 14.23 -6.66 8.68
C ALA A 99 15.24 -7.82 8.84
N ALA A 100 15.40 -8.66 7.80
CA ALA A 100 16.36 -9.76 7.80
C ALA A 100 17.78 -9.32 7.35
N HIS A 101 17.91 -8.07 6.89
CA HIS A 101 19.16 -7.40 6.56
C HIS A 101 19.51 -6.39 7.65
#